data_AF-A0A9D1GU76-F1
#
_entry.id   AF-A0A9D1GU76-F1
#
_cell.length_a   1.000
_cell.length_b   1.000
_cell.length_c   1.000
_cell.angle_alpha   90.00
_cell.angle_beta   90.00
_cell.angle_gamma   90.00
#
_symmetry.space_group_name_H-M   'P 1'
#
loop_
_entity.id
_entity.type
_entity.pdbx_description
1 polymer ?
#
loop_
_entity_poly.entity_id
_entity_poly.type
_entity_poly.pdbx_seq_one_letter_code
_entity_poly.pdbx_strand_id
1 'polypeptide(L)'
;MALTRKMLKELGIEEESIEKIIAAHSETVEALKKYKVDSEKMASLEEELRSAKEELAKDYKSKYDELELEFSGYKNEVESSRLTAKKKEALRKLLRECGVLESCVDAVVRVTDLDSISLDETGEIADRDKTAADISQNWAAFIPKTKTVGANIPNPPATVSERSYTIDDIKRMTPWEINANYAAIKKSLNRN
;
A
#
# COMPACT_ATOMS: atom_id res chain seq x y z
N MET A 1 51.09 7.23 -57.62
CA MET A 1 52.32 6.93 -58.40
C MET A 1 53.09 8.23 -58.52
N ALA A 2 54.36 8.25 -58.12
CA ALA A 2 55.17 9.47 -58.19
C ALA A 2 55.90 9.53 -59.53
N LEU A 3 55.83 10.69 -60.18
CA LEU A 3 56.56 10.98 -61.41
C LEU A 3 58.05 11.16 -61.03
N THR A 4 58.93 10.25 -61.47
CA THR A 4 60.33 10.21 -61.01
C THR A 4 61.30 10.78 -62.04
N ARG A 5 62.39 11.40 -61.57
CA ARG A 5 63.51 11.87 -62.42
C ARG A 5 64.02 10.77 -63.34
N LYS A 6 64.10 9.52 -62.86
CA LYS A 6 64.54 8.36 -63.65
C LYS A 6 63.60 8.07 -64.82
N MET A 7 62.28 8.10 -64.60
CA MET A 7 61.27 7.90 -65.63
C MET A 7 61.30 9.01 -66.70
N LEU A 8 61.47 10.28 -66.29
CA LEU A 8 61.57 11.38 -67.25
C LEU A 8 62.88 11.39 -68.04
N LYS A 9 63.98 10.89 -67.44
CA LYS A 9 65.27 10.71 -68.11
C LYS A 9 65.22 9.56 -69.14
N GLU A 10 64.52 8.47 -68.82
CA GLU A 10 64.25 7.36 -69.77
C GLU A 10 63.38 7.79 -70.96
N LEU A 11 62.56 8.84 -70.80
CA LEU A 11 61.76 9.45 -71.87
C LEU A 11 62.51 10.49 -72.72
N GLY A 12 63.81 10.70 -72.47
CA GLY A 12 64.66 11.61 -73.26
C GLY A 12 64.46 13.10 -72.96
N ILE A 13 63.89 13.45 -71.80
CA ILE A 13 63.70 14.85 -71.39
C ILE A 13 65.00 15.41 -70.82
N GLU A 14 65.33 16.65 -71.16
CA GLU A 14 66.51 17.36 -70.68
C GLU A 14 66.45 17.63 -69.16
N GLU A 15 67.59 17.53 -68.47
CA GLU A 15 67.68 17.51 -67.00
C GLU A 15 67.11 18.78 -66.33
N GLU A 16 67.21 19.93 -66.98
CA GLU A 16 66.62 21.20 -66.51
C GLU A 16 65.08 21.23 -66.65
N SER A 17 64.54 20.61 -67.70
CA SER A 17 63.09 20.48 -67.91
C SER A 17 62.48 19.47 -66.94
N ILE A 18 63.24 18.44 -66.57
CA ILE A 18 62.84 17.45 -65.56
C ILE A 18 62.58 18.10 -64.20
N GLU A 19 63.46 19.02 -63.75
CA GLU A 19 63.28 19.71 -62.46
C GLU A 19 62.03 20.59 -62.45
N LYS A 20 61.79 21.36 -63.51
CA LYS A 20 60.59 22.20 -63.65
C LYS A 20 59.30 21.38 -63.66
N ILE A 21 59.29 20.24 -64.35
CA ILE A 21 58.13 19.33 -64.42
C ILE A 21 57.87 18.69 -63.05
N ILE A 22 58.91 18.22 -62.35
CA ILE A 22 58.75 17.62 -61.02
C ILE A 22 58.25 18.66 -60.01
N ALA A 23 58.76 19.89 -60.06
CA ALA A 23 58.30 20.97 -59.18
C ALA A 23 56.81 21.29 -59.41
N ALA A 24 56.40 21.51 -60.66
CA ALA A 24 55.00 21.77 -61.01
C ALA A 24 54.08 20.57 -60.70
N HIS A 25 54.56 19.34 -60.89
CA HIS A 25 53.82 18.13 -60.53
C HIS A 25 53.68 17.97 -59.01
N SER A 26 54.72 18.29 -58.23
CA SER A 26 54.64 18.25 -56.77
C SER A 26 53.63 19.27 -56.25
N GLU A 27 53.64 20.50 -56.78
CA GLU A 27 52.71 21.56 -56.40
C GLU A 27 51.24 21.18 -56.70
N THR A 28 50.98 20.63 -57.89
CA THR A 28 49.63 20.15 -58.25
C THR A 28 49.18 18.96 -57.40
N VAL A 29 50.08 18.01 -57.09
CA VAL A 29 49.78 16.87 -56.21
C VAL A 29 49.52 17.32 -54.77
N GLU A 30 50.25 18.32 -54.26
CA GLU A 30 50.02 18.90 -52.94
C GLU A 30 48.67 19.64 -52.87
N ALA A 31 48.32 20.40 -53.90
CA ALA A 31 47.01 21.04 -53.99
C ALA A 31 45.89 19.99 -53.98
N LEU A 32 46.00 18.92 -54.79
CA LEU A 32 45.02 17.83 -54.82
C LEU A 32 44.88 17.10 -53.48
N LYS A 33 45.99 16.90 -52.75
CA LYS A 33 45.94 16.33 -51.39
C LYS A 33 45.17 17.21 -50.43
N LYS A 34 45.37 18.54 -50.47
CA LYS A 34 44.60 19.49 -49.66
C LYS A 34 43.12 19.43 -50.00
N TYR A 35 42.75 19.46 -51.28
CA TYR A 35 41.35 19.33 -51.71
C TYR A 35 40.70 18.04 -51.25
N LYS A 36 41.42 16.91 -51.28
CA LYS A 36 40.89 15.63 -50.80
C LYS A 36 40.63 15.65 -49.30
N VAL A 37 41.57 16.17 -48.51
CA VAL A 37 41.43 16.32 -47.05
C VAL A 37 40.26 17.26 -46.71
N ASP A 38 40.12 18.37 -47.44
CA ASP A 38 39.04 19.32 -47.21
C ASP A 38 37.68 18.76 -47.63
N SER A 39 37.63 17.94 -48.69
CA SER A 39 36.43 17.20 -49.07
C SER A 39 36.04 16.15 -48.03
N GLU A 40 37.01 15.43 -47.45
CA GLU A 40 36.76 14.46 -46.38
C GLU A 40 36.22 15.16 -45.12
N LYS A 41 36.76 16.33 -44.76
CA LYS A 41 36.23 17.16 -43.67
C LYS A 41 34.83 17.70 -43.95
N MET A 42 34.55 18.08 -45.19
CA MET A 42 33.20 18.52 -45.56
C MET A 42 32.19 17.38 -45.43
N ALA A 43 32.54 16.17 -45.89
CA ALA A 43 31.67 15.01 -45.73
C ALA A 43 31.41 14.68 -44.24
N SER A 44 32.43 14.77 -43.38
CA SER A 44 32.23 14.55 -41.93
C SER A 44 31.35 15.63 -41.29
N LEU A 45 31.53 16.90 -41.67
CA LEU A 45 30.70 18.00 -41.18
C LEU A 45 29.25 17.91 -41.64
N GLU A 46 29.01 17.44 -42.86
CA GLU A 46 27.65 17.17 -43.36
C GLU A 46 26.97 16.04 -42.57
N GLU A 47 27.72 15.00 -42.20
CA GLU A 47 27.21 13.91 -41.37
C GLU A 47 26.90 14.35 -39.94
N GLU A 48 27.78 15.15 -39.32
CA GLU A 48 27.54 15.78 -38.02
C GLU A 48 26.36 16.75 -38.04
N LEU A 49 26.20 17.53 -39.11
CA LEU A 49 25.03 18.40 -39.27
C LEU A 49 23.74 17.61 -39.45
N ARG A 50 23.79 16.49 -40.18
CA ARG A 50 22.62 15.62 -40.34
C ARG A 50 22.23 14.99 -39.01
N SER A 51 23.20 14.44 -38.27
CA SER A 51 22.92 13.84 -36.95
C SER A 51 22.41 14.89 -35.97
N ALA A 52 23.02 16.09 -35.91
CA ALA A 52 22.53 17.18 -35.07
C ALA A 52 21.12 17.66 -35.46
N LYS A 53 20.78 17.69 -36.76
CA LYS A 53 19.43 18.00 -37.22
C LYS A 53 18.43 16.91 -36.85
N GLU A 54 18.81 15.63 -36.95
CA GLU A 54 17.98 14.52 -36.50
C GLU A 54 17.77 14.55 -34.98
N GLU A 55 18.79 14.90 -34.20
CA GLU A 55 18.67 15.10 -32.76
C GLU A 55 17.79 16.31 -32.42
N LEU A 56 17.95 17.44 -33.13
CA LEU A 56 17.10 18.61 -32.95
C LEU A 56 15.65 18.36 -33.38
N ALA A 57 15.44 17.48 -34.37
CA ALA A 57 14.13 17.03 -34.80
C ALA A 57 13.49 16.04 -33.81
N LYS A 58 14.26 15.46 -32.87
CA LYS A 58 13.64 14.74 -31.74
C LYS A 58 12.85 15.76 -30.95
N ASP A 59 11.57 15.49 -30.79
CA ASP A 59 10.61 16.37 -30.14
C ASP A 59 10.80 16.36 -28.60
N TYR A 60 11.95 16.86 -28.15
CA TYR A 60 12.29 16.99 -26.74
C TYR A 60 11.29 17.87 -26.00
N LYS A 61 10.68 18.83 -26.70
CA LYS A 61 9.65 19.69 -26.13
C LYS A 61 8.38 18.90 -25.83
N SER A 62 7.85 18.14 -26.79
CA SER A 62 6.68 17.29 -26.52
C SER A 62 6.94 16.26 -25.42
N LYS A 63 8.12 15.64 -25.38
CA LYS A 63 8.48 14.69 -24.31
C LYS A 63 8.57 15.36 -22.94
N TYR A 64 9.06 16.59 -22.90
CA TYR A 64 9.12 17.38 -21.67
C TYR A 64 7.72 17.75 -21.19
N ASP A 65 6.87 18.25 -22.08
CA ASP A 65 5.49 18.65 -21.77
C ASP A 65 4.67 17.42 -21.30
N GLU A 66 4.85 16.26 -21.92
CA GLU A 66 4.23 14.99 -21.51
C GLU A 66 4.72 14.54 -20.12
N LEU A 67 6.03 14.59 -19.88
CA LEU A 67 6.60 14.23 -18.58
C LEU A 67 6.14 15.18 -17.46
N GLU A 68 6.01 16.48 -17.76
CA GLU A 68 5.49 17.45 -16.80
C GLU A 68 4.03 17.17 -16.45
N LEU A 69 3.22 16.82 -17.45
CA LEU A 69 1.82 16.42 -17.26
C LEU A 69 1.71 15.14 -16.42
N GLU A 70 2.47 14.09 -16.75
CA GLU A 70 2.51 12.85 -15.96
C GLU A 70 2.97 13.10 -14.52
N PHE A 71 4.01 13.91 -14.32
CA PHE A 71 4.53 14.23 -12.99
C PHE A 71 3.53 15.03 -12.15
N SER A 72 2.82 15.97 -12.77
CA SER A 72 1.75 16.72 -12.09
C SER A 72 0.58 15.81 -11.69
N GLY A 73 0.19 14.88 -12.58
CA GLY A 73 -0.83 13.88 -12.30
C GLY A 73 -0.44 12.96 -11.14
N TYR A 74 0.80 12.45 -11.18
CA TYR A 74 1.34 11.59 -10.13
C TYR A 74 1.37 12.29 -8.76
N LYS A 75 1.77 13.57 -8.70
CA LYS A 75 1.72 14.33 -7.44
C LYS A 75 0.32 14.40 -6.86
N ASN A 76 -0.68 14.73 -7.67
CA ASN A 76 -2.07 14.82 -7.23
C ASN A 76 -2.60 13.45 -6.76
N GLU A 77 -2.24 12.38 -7.46
CA GLU A 77 -2.58 11.00 -7.08
C GLU A 77 -1.93 10.61 -5.74
N VAL A 78 -0.65 10.94 -5.55
CA VAL A 78 0.06 10.68 -4.29
C VAL A 78 -0.56 11.47 -3.14
N GLU A 79 -0.90 12.75 -3.34
CA GLU A 79 -1.53 13.57 -2.31
C GLU A 79 -2.92 13.04 -1.94
N SER A 80 -3.76 12.72 -2.92
CA SER A 80 -5.09 12.11 -2.68
C SER A 80 -4.98 10.74 -2.02
N SER A 81 -4.05 9.89 -2.43
CA SER A 81 -3.77 8.59 -1.82
C SER A 81 -3.30 8.75 -0.36
N ARG A 82 -2.43 9.72 -0.09
CA ARG A 82 -1.97 10.03 1.27
C ARG A 82 -3.10 10.57 2.15
N LEU A 83 -3.98 11.42 1.60
CA LEU A 83 -5.15 11.93 2.31
C LEU A 83 -6.15 10.80 2.62
N THR A 84 -6.47 9.94 1.65
CA THR A 84 -7.36 8.79 1.88
C THR A 84 -6.75 7.80 2.88
N ALA A 85 -5.44 7.57 2.85
CA ALA A 85 -4.74 6.74 3.84
C ALA A 85 -4.87 7.32 5.26
N LYS A 86 -4.67 8.63 5.43
CA LYS A 86 -4.88 9.32 6.73
C LYS A 86 -6.33 9.20 7.19
N LYS A 87 -7.31 9.41 6.31
CA LYS A 87 -8.75 9.25 6.62
C LYS A 87 -9.06 7.83 7.10
N LYS A 88 -8.55 6.80 6.42
CA LYS A 88 -8.70 5.40 6.81
C LYS A 88 -8.08 5.13 8.19
N GLU A 89 -6.91 5.69 8.46
CA GLU A 89 -6.24 5.51 9.75
C GLU A 89 -7.02 6.17 10.90
N ALA A 90 -7.50 7.41 10.71
CA ALA A 90 -8.32 8.11 11.68
C ALA A 90 -9.63 7.34 11.96
N LEU A 91 -10.31 6.85 10.92
CA LEU A 91 -11.52 6.03 11.07
C LEU A 91 -11.25 4.71 11.81
N ARG A 92 -10.12 4.04 11.54
CA ARG A 92 -9.71 2.84 12.28
C ARG A 92 -9.49 3.09 13.76
N LYS A 93 -8.97 4.26 14.13
CA LYS A 93 -8.79 4.63 15.56
C LYS A 93 -10.16 4.83 16.20
N LEU A 94 -11.04 5.59 15.55
CA LEU A 94 -12.39 5.86 16.05
C LEU A 94 -13.24 4.60 16.19
N LEU A 95 -13.22 3.69 15.21
CA LEU A 95 -13.93 2.40 15.29
C LEU A 95 -13.49 1.54 16.47
N ARG A 96 -12.19 1.54 16.78
CA ARG A 96 -11.65 0.82 17.94
C ARG A 96 -12.10 1.45 19.26
N GLU A 97 -12.14 2.79 19.33
CA GLU A 97 -12.65 3.51 20.50
C GLU A 97 -14.15 3.27 20.73
N CYS A 98 -14.94 3.17 19.66
CA CYS A 98 -16.36 2.80 19.73
C CYS A 98 -16.59 1.33 20.12
N GLY A 99 -15.54 0.52 20.27
CA GLY A 99 -15.65 -0.89 20.68
C GLY A 99 -16.11 -1.83 19.57
N VAL A 100 -15.93 -1.46 18.30
CA VAL A 100 -16.20 -2.37 17.16
C VAL A 100 -15.19 -3.52 17.17
N LEU A 101 -15.66 -4.74 16.88
CA LEU A 101 -14.83 -5.94 16.85
C LEU A 101 -13.66 -5.79 15.88
N GLU A 102 -12.43 -6.06 16.34
CA GLU A 102 -11.20 -5.81 15.57
C GLU A 102 -11.18 -6.50 14.20
N SER A 103 -11.72 -7.72 14.10
CA SER A 103 -11.82 -8.45 12.83
C SER A 103 -12.73 -7.78 11.80
N CYS A 104 -13.63 -6.89 12.24
CA CYS A 104 -14.59 -6.20 11.40
C CYS A 104 -14.14 -4.77 11.06
N VAL A 105 -13.20 -4.19 11.82
CA VAL A 105 -12.74 -2.80 11.62
C VAL A 105 -12.27 -2.55 10.19
N ASP A 106 -11.45 -3.44 9.61
CA ASP A 106 -10.97 -3.27 8.23
C ASP A 106 -12.07 -3.43 7.18
N ALA A 107 -13.08 -4.25 7.44
CA ALA A 107 -14.23 -4.38 6.54
C ALA A 107 -15.09 -3.11 6.56
N VAL A 108 -15.34 -2.56 7.75
CA VAL A 108 -16.06 -1.29 7.94
C VAL A 108 -15.34 -0.17 7.20
N VAL A 109 -14.03 -0.02 7.40
CA VAL A 109 -13.23 1.06 6.77
C VAL A 109 -13.22 0.99 5.24
N ARG A 110 -13.38 -0.21 4.65
CA ARG A 110 -13.48 -0.37 3.19
C ARG A 110 -14.86 0.00 2.63
N VAL A 111 -15.91 -0.17 3.44
CA VAL A 111 -17.31 0.06 3.03
C VAL A 111 -17.76 1.48 3.34
N THR A 112 -17.18 2.12 4.36
CA THR A 112 -17.49 3.50 4.71
C THR A 112 -17.03 4.45 3.60
N ASP A 113 -17.92 5.37 3.22
CA ASP A 113 -17.60 6.45 2.31
C ASP A 113 -16.59 7.41 2.95
N LEU A 114 -15.39 7.49 2.36
CA LEU A 114 -14.29 8.30 2.86
C LEU A 114 -14.37 9.75 2.35
N ASP A 115 -15.16 10.01 1.31
CA ASP A 115 -15.30 11.34 0.72
C ASP A 115 -16.15 12.24 1.60
N SER A 116 -17.14 11.67 2.32
CA SER A 116 -17.93 12.38 3.32
C SER A 116 -17.17 12.69 4.63
N ILE A 117 -16.00 12.10 4.85
CA ILE A 117 -15.22 12.29 6.08
C ILE A 117 -14.20 13.41 5.88
N SER A 118 -14.37 14.52 6.60
CA SER A 118 -13.38 15.59 6.66
C SER A 118 -12.40 15.37 7.82
N LEU A 119 -11.11 15.65 7.58
CA LEU A 119 -10.09 15.67 8.62
C LEU A 119 -9.91 17.10 9.13
N ASP A 120 -9.71 17.25 10.43
CA ASP A 120 -9.32 18.52 11.04
C ASP A 120 -7.81 18.79 10.88
N GLU A 121 -7.35 19.95 11.37
CA GLU A 121 -5.95 20.38 11.32
C GLU A 121 -4.99 19.45 12.07
N THR A 122 -5.51 18.62 12.99
CA THR A 122 -4.73 17.64 13.76
C THR A 122 -4.65 16.27 13.06
N GLY A 123 -5.42 16.09 11.98
CA GLY A 123 -5.51 14.83 11.25
C GLY A 123 -6.51 13.84 11.87
N GLU A 124 -7.37 14.30 12.79
CA GLU A 124 -8.51 13.56 13.32
C GLU A 124 -9.78 13.84 12.51
N ILE A 125 -10.83 13.04 12.71
CA ILE A 125 -12.11 13.24 12.02
C ILE A 125 -12.79 14.48 12.62
N ALA A 126 -13.03 15.51 11.82
CA ALA A 126 -13.59 16.78 12.28
C ALA A 126 -14.98 16.62 12.93
N ASP A 127 -15.84 15.76 12.36
CA ASP A 127 -17.16 15.42 12.90
C ASP A 127 -17.11 14.11 13.73
N ARG A 128 -16.16 14.04 14.68
CA ARG A 128 -15.91 12.85 15.50
C ARG A 128 -17.17 12.29 16.16
N ASP A 129 -17.98 13.16 16.78
CA ASP A 129 -19.16 12.74 17.52
C ASP A 129 -20.29 12.24 16.60
N LYS A 130 -20.49 12.88 15.45
CA LYS A 130 -21.49 12.44 14.47
C LYS A 130 -21.08 11.11 13.85
N THR A 131 -19.81 10.98 13.47
CA THR A 131 -19.29 9.73 12.90
C THR A 131 -19.31 8.60 13.93
N ALA A 132 -19.03 8.86 15.21
CA ALA A 132 -19.17 7.90 16.29
C ALA A 132 -20.65 7.48 16.52
N ALA A 133 -21.59 8.43 16.43
CA ALA A 133 -23.02 8.13 16.52
C ALA A 133 -23.49 7.27 15.33
N ASP A 134 -23.11 7.65 14.11
CA ASP A 134 -23.40 6.89 12.88
C ASP A 134 -22.80 5.49 12.95
N ILE A 135 -21.58 5.35 13.50
CA ILE A 135 -20.94 4.05 13.69
C ILE A 135 -21.71 3.20 14.71
N SER A 136 -22.10 3.80 15.82
CA SER A 136 -22.85 3.12 16.87
C SER A 136 -24.23 2.68 16.39
N GLN A 137 -24.84 3.41 15.45
CA GLN A 137 -26.14 3.08 14.85
C GLN A 137 -26.02 2.04 13.74
N ASN A 138 -25.15 2.27 12.74
CA ASN A 138 -25.03 1.45 11.54
C ASN A 138 -24.27 0.14 11.79
N TRP A 139 -23.29 0.16 12.70
CA TRP A 139 -22.44 -0.99 13.03
C TRP A 139 -22.72 -1.56 14.43
N ALA A 140 -23.88 -1.25 15.02
CA ALA A 140 -24.32 -1.76 16.32
C ALA A 140 -24.19 -3.28 16.49
N ALA A 141 -24.39 -4.03 15.40
CA ALA A 141 -24.28 -5.49 15.37
C ALA A 141 -22.85 -6.00 15.58
N PHE A 142 -21.84 -5.18 15.31
CA PHE A 142 -20.42 -5.50 15.43
C PHE A 142 -19.81 -5.00 16.75
N ILE A 143 -20.61 -4.37 17.61
CA ILE A 143 -20.22 -3.97 18.96
C ILE A 143 -20.65 -5.10 19.90
N PRO A 144 -19.71 -5.80 20.57
CA PRO A 144 -20.03 -6.94 21.41
C PRO A 144 -20.87 -6.50 22.61
N LYS A 145 -22.08 -7.03 22.73
CA LYS A 145 -22.93 -6.85 23.91
C LYS A 145 -22.49 -7.84 24.98
N THR A 146 -21.85 -7.36 26.03
CA THR A 146 -21.54 -8.18 27.20
C THR A 146 -22.83 -8.49 27.96
N LYS A 147 -23.31 -9.73 27.87
CA LYS A 147 -24.36 -10.22 28.76
C LYS A 147 -23.69 -10.76 30.02
N THR A 148 -23.90 -10.11 31.15
CA THR A 148 -23.54 -10.64 32.46
C THR A 148 -24.51 -11.77 32.80
N VAL A 149 -24.11 -13.01 32.53
CA VAL A 149 -24.84 -14.18 33.03
C VAL A 149 -24.36 -14.42 34.46
N GLY A 150 -25.27 -14.32 35.44
CA GLY A 150 -24.96 -14.66 36.81
C GLY A 150 -24.44 -16.10 36.92
N ALA A 151 -23.62 -16.37 37.94
CA ALA A 151 -23.10 -17.72 38.17
C ALA A 151 -24.27 -18.72 38.20
N ASN A 152 -24.17 -19.80 37.42
CA ASN A 152 -25.13 -20.90 37.49
C ASN A 152 -24.94 -21.61 38.83
N ILE A 153 -25.76 -21.25 39.82
CA ILE A 153 -25.75 -21.90 41.12
C ILE A 153 -26.49 -23.23 40.92
N PRO A 154 -25.82 -24.40 41.03
CA PRO A 154 -26.53 -25.66 40.99
C PRO A 154 -27.58 -25.66 42.09
N ASN A 155 -28.83 -25.96 41.73
CA ASN A 155 -29.90 -26.15 42.70
C ASN A 155 -29.48 -27.36 43.56
N PRO A 156 -29.15 -27.18 44.86
CA PRO A 156 -28.77 -28.31 45.69
C PRO A 156 -29.93 -29.32 45.69
N PRO A 157 -29.64 -30.64 45.71
CA PRO A 157 -30.70 -31.63 45.80
C PRO A 157 -31.59 -31.29 47.00
N ALA A 158 -32.90 -31.19 46.76
CA ALA A 158 -33.85 -30.90 47.82
C ALA A 158 -33.72 -32.01 48.87
N THR A 159 -33.15 -31.68 50.03
CA THR A 159 -33.19 -32.57 51.18
C THR A 159 -34.66 -32.71 51.54
N VAL A 160 -35.26 -33.85 51.22
CA VAL A 160 -36.57 -34.21 51.74
C VAL A 160 -36.38 -34.35 53.24
N SER A 161 -36.65 -33.30 54.01
CA SER A 161 -36.62 -33.36 55.46
C SER A 161 -37.77 -34.27 55.89
N GLU A 162 -37.46 -35.55 56.10
CA GLU A 162 -38.36 -36.45 56.82
C GLU A 162 -38.76 -35.77 58.13
N ARG A 163 -40.07 -35.58 58.35
CA ARG A 163 -40.60 -34.91 59.55
C ARG A 163 -40.09 -35.63 60.79
N SER A 164 -39.29 -34.95 61.60
CA SER A 164 -38.88 -35.44 62.92
C SER A 164 -40.02 -35.20 63.90
N TYR A 165 -40.42 -36.23 64.65
CA TYR A 165 -41.39 -36.11 65.73
C TYR A 165 -40.65 -35.90 67.05
N THR A 166 -40.99 -34.85 67.77
CA THR A 166 -40.54 -34.64 69.15
C THR A 166 -41.44 -35.39 70.14
N ILE A 167 -40.97 -35.54 71.38
CA ILE A 167 -41.76 -36.18 72.45
C ILE A 167 -43.09 -35.46 72.67
N ASP A 168 -43.10 -34.12 72.59
CA ASP A 168 -44.33 -33.35 72.76
C ASP A 168 -45.28 -33.46 71.55
N ASP A 169 -44.76 -33.67 70.34
CA ASP A 169 -45.60 -33.97 69.18
C ASP A 169 -46.32 -35.31 69.34
N ILE A 170 -45.61 -36.35 69.83
CA ILE A 170 -46.17 -37.69 70.06
C ILE A 170 -47.27 -37.63 71.13
N LYS A 171 -47.08 -36.84 72.20
CA LYS A 171 -48.09 -36.69 73.28
C LYS A 171 -49.39 -36.03 72.80
N ARG A 172 -49.32 -35.22 71.75
CA ARG A 172 -50.49 -34.54 71.16
C ARG A 172 -51.20 -35.38 70.09
N MET A 173 -50.60 -36.51 69.70
CA MET A 173 -51.17 -37.42 68.70
C MET A 173 -52.10 -38.44 69.33
N THR A 174 -53.14 -38.81 68.58
CA THR A 174 -54.01 -39.92 68.95
C THR A 174 -53.28 -41.27 68.81
N PRO A 175 -53.71 -42.32 69.53
CA PRO A 175 -53.12 -43.66 69.37
C PRO A 175 -53.10 -44.18 67.93
N TRP A 176 -54.10 -43.80 67.13
CA TRP A 176 -54.17 -44.14 65.71
C TRP A 176 -53.09 -43.42 64.88
N GLU A 177 -52.89 -42.12 65.11
CA GLU A 177 -51.86 -41.32 64.42
C GLU A 177 -50.44 -41.78 64.79
N ILE A 178 -50.22 -42.22 66.03
CA ILE A 178 -48.95 -42.80 66.47
C ILE A 178 -48.67 -44.12 65.74
N ASN A 179 -49.67 -45.00 65.62
CA ASN A 179 -49.49 -46.27 64.93
C ASN A 179 -49.24 -46.07 63.42
N ALA A 180 -49.95 -45.13 62.78
CA ALA A 180 -49.77 -44.80 61.37
C ALA A 180 -48.37 -44.22 61.07
N ASN A 181 -47.81 -43.44 62.00
CA ASN A 181 -46.50 -42.79 61.85
C ASN A 181 -45.36 -43.50 62.61
N TYR A 182 -45.59 -44.72 63.10
CA TYR A 182 -44.71 -45.40 64.05
C TYR A 182 -43.26 -45.52 63.56
N ALA A 183 -43.05 -45.89 62.29
CA ALA A 183 -41.71 -46.04 61.72
C ALA A 183 -40.92 -44.71 61.70
N ALA A 184 -41.60 -43.60 61.40
CA ALA A 184 -41.01 -42.26 61.38
C ALA A 184 -40.71 -41.76 62.79
N ILE A 185 -41.64 -41.98 63.74
CA ILE A 185 -41.45 -41.63 65.16
C ILE A 185 -40.28 -42.41 65.77
N LYS A 186 -40.18 -43.72 65.50
CA LYS A 186 -39.07 -44.54 65.99
C LYS A 186 -37.72 -44.06 65.44
N LYS A 187 -37.68 -43.71 64.15
CA LYS A 187 -36.48 -43.19 63.50
C LYS A 187 -36.07 -41.81 64.04
N SER A 188 -37.03 -40.96 64.40
CA SER A 188 -36.75 -39.64 64.98
C SER A 188 -36.24 -39.72 66.42
N LEU A 189 -36.73 -40.68 67.22
CA LEU A 189 -36.24 -40.92 68.58
C LEU A 189 -34.83 -41.55 68.61
N ASN A 190 -34.47 -42.38 67.63
CA ASN A 190 -33.16 -43.04 67.55
C ASN A 190 -32.04 -42.14 66.97
N ARG A 191 -32.36 -40.93 66.49
CA ARG A 191 -31.37 -40.00 65.90
C ARG A 191 -30.75 -39.03 66.93
N ASN A 192 -31.19 -39.08 68.18
CA ASN A 192 -30.62 -38.32 69.31
C ASN A 192 -29.81 -39.23 70.23
#